data_AF-A0A8E2DYZ1-F1
#
_entry.id   AF-A0A8E2DYZ1-F1
#
_cell.length_a   1.000
_cell.length_b   1.000
_cell.length_c   1.000
_cell.angle_alpha   90.00
_cell.angle_beta   90.00
_cell.angle_gamma   90.00
#
_symmetry.space_group_name_H-M   'P 1'
#
loop_
_entity.id
_entity.type
_entity.pdbx_description
1 polymer ?
#
loop_
_entity_poly.entity_id
_entity_poly.type
_entity_poly.pdbx_seq_one_letter_code
_entity_poly.pdbx_strand_id
1 'polypeptide(L)'
;KTTAKKVKTTLANLTKGTAALDNAYKDALQRIKSQLDGHYELAKKVLSWITYARRPLTTAELCCALAVEPDEAELDPDNVPDVEDLLSVCAGLVVIDRESAIIRLVHYTMQEYFERIRGTWDPGAQLHIASTCLTYLSFNIFKTGSCSSDEKFGQRLQQSKFLEYAAKHWGEHAVTVQGHVCALACSFLSDIKLVSSATQVLLAPTYKYRDYSQEYTKDSTGLHLAVRFGLLIILENMLPSQGEERAIALEKKGSDGKTLLHLAAEGHEAVAKLLVDKGADVNAQGGEYGNALYAASAGGHEAIVKLLVEKGADVNAQGG
;
A
#
# COMPACT_ATOMS: atom_id res chain seq x y z
N LYS A 1 13.04 44.91 17.61
CA LYS A 1 14.32 44.16 17.45
C LYS A 1 14.34 42.98 18.42
N THR A 2 14.05 41.78 17.94
CA THR A 2 14.17 40.54 18.71
C THR A 2 15.66 40.28 18.96
N THR A 3 16.12 40.40 20.20
CA THR A 3 17.55 40.23 20.55
C THR A 3 17.93 38.75 20.48
N ALA A 4 19.14 38.45 20.00
CA ALA A 4 19.67 37.09 19.88
C ALA A 4 19.60 36.28 21.19
N LYS A 5 19.71 36.97 22.35
CA LYS A 5 19.53 36.37 23.68
C LYS A 5 18.11 35.84 23.89
N LYS A 6 17.09 36.62 23.48
CA LYS A 6 15.67 36.24 23.58
C LYS A 6 15.35 35.05 22.69
N VAL A 7 15.92 35.01 21.48
CA VAL A 7 15.80 33.88 20.54
C VAL A 7 16.43 32.60 21.12
N LYS A 8 17.65 32.67 21.68
CA LYS A 8 18.31 31.53 22.33
C LYS A 8 17.52 30.98 23.52
N THR A 9 16.97 31.85 24.37
CA THR A 9 16.14 31.42 25.51
C THR A 9 14.84 30.74 25.04
N THR A 10 14.19 31.28 24.01
CA THR A 10 12.98 30.66 23.43
C THR A 10 13.28 29.29 22.83
N LEU A 11 14.39 29.13 22.09
CA LEU A 11 14.82 27.81 21.58
C LEU A 11 15.14 26.81 22.71
N ALA A 12 15.82 27.27 23.77
CA ALA A 12 16.13 26.42 24.93
C ALA A 12 14.88 25.95 25.68
N ASN A 13 13.83 26.78 25.73
CA ASN A 13 12.56 26.41 26.34
C ASN A 13 11.73 25.47 25.46
N LEU A 14 11.75 25.68 24.14
CA LEU A 14 11.14 24.76 23.15
C LEU A 14 11.75 23.37 23.24
N THR A 15 13.09 23.28 23.23
CA THR A 15 13.81 22.00 23.34
C THR A 15 13.53 21.27 24.66
N LYS A 16 13.40 21.99 25.77
CA LYS A 16 12.95 21.41 27.05
C LYS A 16 11.50 20.90 26.98
N GLY A 17 10.61 21.63 26.32
CA GLY A 17 9.22 21.21 26.10
C GLY A 17 9.12 19.93 25.27
N THR A 18 9.89 19.85 24.17
CA THR A 18 9.96 18.63 23.33
C THR A 18 10.53 17.44 24.10
N ALA A 19 11.59 17.64 24.88
CA ALA A 19 12.18 16.56 25.70
C ALA A 19 11.22 16.06 26.80
N ALA A 20 10.45 16.96 27.41
CA ALA A 20 9.44 16.59 28.39
C ALA A 20 8.29 15.78 27.76
N LEU A 21 7.84 16.16 26.56
CA LEU A 21 6.86 15.40 25.79
C LEU A 21 7.37 14.02 25.38
N ASP A 22 8.60 13.93 24.87
CA ASP A 22 9.23 12.65 24.51
C ASP A 22 9.31 11.71 25.73
N ASN A 23 9.62 12.24 26.93
CA ASN A 23 9.59 11.45 28.16
C ASN A 23 8.17 10.99 28.52
N ALA A 24 7.16 11.87 28.39
CA ALA A 24 5.77 11.49 28.64
C ALA A 24 5.28 10.38 27.68
N TYR A 25 5.69 10.43 26.41
CA TYR A 25 5.38 9.39 25.42
C TYR A 25 6.12 8.08 25.74
N LYS A 26 7.39 8.14 26.16
CA LYS A 26 8.11 6.95 26.64
C LYS A 26 7.40 6.32 27.82
N ASP A 27 6.98 7.11 28.80
CA ASP A 27 6.28 6.61 29.98
C ASP A 27 4.96 5.95 29.59
N ALA A 28 4.21 6.53 28.65
CA ALA A 28 2.98 5.93 28.15
C ALA A 28 3.24 4.60 27.41
N LEU A 29 4.30 4.52 26.60
CA LEU A 29 4.70 3.27 25.97
C LEU A 29 5.15 2.21 27.00
N GLN A 30 5.80 2.62 28.09
CA GLN A 30 6.13 1.71 29.19
C GLN A 30 4.87 1.21 29.91
N ARG A 31 3.86 2.06 30.11
CA ARG A 31 2.56 1.63 30.65
C ARG A 31 1.90 0.58 29.77
N ILE A 32 1.93 0.76 28.45
CA ILE A 32 1.42 -0.22 27.49
C ILE A 32 2.20 -1.54 27.60
N LYS A 33 3.54 -1.50 27.65
CA LYS A 33 4.39 -2.69 27.84
C LYS A 33 4.14 -3.44 29.15
N SER A 34 3.63 -2.76 30.17
CA SER A 34 3.36 -3.37 31.48
C SER A 34 1.98 -4.01 31.59
N GLN A 35 1.16 -3.94 30.54
CA GLN A 35 -0.14 -4.61 30.49
C GLN A 35 0.02 -6.13 30.34
N LEU A 36 -1.08 -6.87 30.48
CA LEU A 36 -1.14 -8.29 30.13
C LEU A 36 -0.74 -8.49 28.67
N ASP A 37 -0.08 -9.62 28.37
CA ASP A 37 0.52 -9.88 27.04
C ASP A 37 -0.47 -9.66 25.88
N GLY A 38 -1.72 -10.12 26.01
CA GLY A 38 -2.75 -9.91 24.98
C GLY A 38 -3.12 -8.45 24.75
N HIS A 39 -3.22 -7.64 25.82
CA HIS A 39 -3.52 -6.21 25.71
C HIS A 39 -2.32 -5.44 25.14
N TYR A 40 -1.11 -5.81 25.53
CA TYR A 40 0.11 -5.23 24.97
C TYR A 40 0.19 -5.46 23.45
N GLU A 41 -0.04 -6.69 22.99
CA GLU A 41 -0.01 -7.02 21.57
C GLU A 41 -1.12 -6.29 20.79
N LEU A 42 -2.34 -6.20 21.34
CA LEU A 42 -3.42 -5.43 20.72
C LEU A 42 -3.07 -3.94 20.61
N ALA A 43 -2.60 -3.32 21.70
CA ALA A 43 -2.18 -1.92 21.71
C ALA A 43 -1.04 -1.66 20.72
N LYS A 44 -0.07 -2.57 20.64
CA LYS A 44 1.03 -2.50 19.68
C LYS A 44 0.50 -2.53 18.25
N LYS A 45 -0.39 -3.47 17.90
CA LYS A 45 -1.00 -3.54 16.56
C LYS A 45 -1.79 -2.27 16.23
N VAL A 46 -2.61 -1.75 17.16
CA VAL A 46 -3.37 -0.50 16.98
C VAL A 46 -2.43 0.67 16.67
N LEU A 47 -1.40 0.86 17.49
CA LEU A 47 -0.43 1.94 17.30
C LEU A 47 0.36 1.77 15.99
N SER A 48 0.72 0.54 15.62
CA SER A 48 1.39 0.27 14.34
C SER A 48 0.51 0.64 13.16
N TRP A 49 -0.78 0.29 13.17
CA TRP A 49 -1.71 0.73 12.13
C TRP A 49 -1.84 2.25 12.06
N ILE A 50 -2.04 2.93 13.18
CA ILE A 50 -2.18 4.40 13.21
C ILE A 50 -0.92 5.10 12.67
N THR A 51 0.26 4.56 12.96
CA THR A 51 1.54 5.23 12.68
C THR A 51 2.16 4.87 11.34
N TYR A 52 1.80 3.72 10.76
CA TYR A 52 2.34 3.24 9.48
C TYR A 52 1.35 3.28 8.33
N ALA A 53 0.05 3.42 8.59
CA ALA A 53 -0.94 3.46 7.52
C ALA A 53 -0.68 4.63 6.56
N ARG A 54 -0.97 4.41 5.28
CA ARG A 54 -0.78 5.39 4.19
C ARG A 54 -1.79 6.52 4.20
N ARG A 55 -2.88 6.32 4.95
CA ARG A 55 -3.86 7.33 5.32
C ARG A 55 -4.47 6.98 6.68
N PRO A 56 -5.10 7.95 7.38
CA PRO A 56 -5.89 7.64 8.56
C PRO A 56 -6.97 6.59 8.26
N LEU A 57 -7.17 5.68 9.21
CA LEU A 57 -8.20 4.64 9.16
C LEU A 57 -9.40 5.05 10.00
N THR A 58 -10.57 4.62 9.58
CA THR A 58 -11.76 4.59 10.45
C THR A 58 -11.64 3.47 11.48
N THR A 59 -12.39 3.55 12.58
CA THR A 59 -12.46 2.46 13.57
C THR A 59 -12.93 1.16 12.94
N ALA A 60 -13.91 1.20 12.04
CA ALA A 60 -14.41 0.02 11.34
C ALA A 60 -13.33 -0.64 10.46
N GLU A 61 -12.54 0.16 9.74
CA GLU A 61 -11.41 -0.36 8.96
C GLU A 61 -10.35 -0.99 9.86
N LEU A 62 -9.99 -0.32 10.96
CA LEU A 62 -8.99 -0.83 11.88
C LEU A 62 -9.44 -2.12 12.59
N CYS A 63 -10.67 -2.17 13.11
CA CYS A 63 -11.23 -3.37 13.74
C CYS A 63 -11.24 -4.54 12.75
N CYS A 64 -11.66 -4.31 11.50
CA CYS A 64 -11.58 -5.32 10.45
C CYS A 64 -10.15 -5.79 10.22
N ALA A 65 -9.18 -4.88 10.11
CA ALA A 65 -7.77 -5.24 9.89
C ALA A 65 -7.18 -6.05 11.06
N LEU A 66 -7.54 -5.71 12.31
CA LEU A 66 -7.08 -6.42 13.50
C LEU A 66 -7.65 -7.83 13.64
N ALA A 67 -8.84 -8.06 13.07
CA ALA A 67 -9.53 -9.35 13.05
C ALA A 67 -9.09 -10.29 11.92
N VAL A 68 -8.20 -9.84 11.02
CA VAL A 68 -7.64 -10.70 9.98
C VAL A 68 -6.61 -11.64 10.59
N GLU A 69 -6.92 -12.93 10.57
CA GLU A 69 -6.01 -13.98 10.99
C GLU A 69 -5.23 -14.55 9.79
N PRO A 70 -3.94 -14.89 9.97
CA PRO A 70 -3.18 -15.62 8.96
C PRO A 70 -3.87 -16.96 8.61
N ASP A 71 -3.72 -17.39 7.36
CA ASP A 71 -4.21 -18.67 6.83
C ASP A 71 -5.73 -18.89 6.83
N GLU A 72 -6.52 -17.95 7.37
CA GLU A 72 -7.97 -17.95 7.26
C GLU A 72 -8.46 -17.37 5.93
N ALA A 73 -9.56 -17.91 5.42
CA ALA A 73 -10.13 -17.52 4.14
C ALA A 73 -11.32 -16.54 4.26
N GLU A 74 -11.76 -16.26 5.49
CA GLU A 74 -12.92 -15.43 5.81
C GLU A 74 -12.66 -14.65 7.11
N LEU A 75 -13.39 -13.56 7.32
CA LEU A 75 -13.30 -12.79 8.55
C LEU A 75 -14.23 -13.40 9.60
N ASP A 76 -13.68 -13.79 10.75
CA ASP A 76 -14.50 -14.19 11.90
C ASP A 76 -15.04 -12.93 12.61
N PRO A 77 -16.38 -12.74 12.66
CA PRO A 77 -16.98 -11.63 13.40
C PRO A 77 -16.65 -11.63 14.89
N ASP A 78 -16.42 -12.81 15.49
CA ASP A 78 -16.13 -12.95 16.92
C ASP A 78 -14.71 -12.45 17.27
N ASN A 79 -13.82 -12.36 16.27
CA ASN A 79 -12.48 -11.80 16.42
C ASN A 79 -12.41 -10.28 16.24
N VAL A 80 -13.52 -9.63 15.87
CA VAL A 80 -13.56 -8.18 15.67
C VAL A 80 -13.53 -7.47 17.03
N PRO A 81 -12.46 -6.72 17.36
CA PRO A 81 -12.32 -6.10 18.67
C PRO A 81 -13.30 -4.95 18.84
N ASP A 82 -13.75 -4.75 20.07
CA ASP A 82 -14.54 -3.58 20.44
C ASP A 82 -13.68 -2.31 20.37
N VAL A 83 -14.28 -1.23 19.89
CA VAL A 83 -13.66 0.09 19.80
C VAL A 83 -13.26 0.62 21.19
N GLU A 84 -14.05 0.33 22.22
CA GLU A 84 -13.72 0.69 23.60
C GLU A 84 -12.46 -0.03 24.10
N ASP A 85 -12.27 -1.29 23.70
CA ASP A 85 -11.07 -2.05 24.04
C ASP A 85 -9.82 -1.44 23.39
N LEU A 86 -9.91 -1.02 22.12
CA LEU A 86 -8.80 -0.36 21.42
C LEU A 86 -8.34 0.91 22.15
N LEU A 87 -9.29 1.72 22.65
CA LEU A 87 -8.99 2.93 23.41
C LEU A 87 -8.38 2.62 24.78
N SER A 88 -8.93 1.61 25.45
CA SER A 88 -8.50 1.17 26.79
C SER A 88 -7.04 0.70 26.77
N VAL A 89 -6.68 -0.17 25.84
CA VAL A 89 -5.32 -0.74 25.76
C VAL A 89 -4.27 0.28 25.35
N CYS A 90 -4.64 1.33 24.62
CA CYS A 90 -3.71 2.36 24.14
C CYS A 90 -3.32 3.43 25.18
N ALA A 91 -3.68 3.25 26.46
CA ALA A 91 -3.25 4.11 27.58
C ALA A 91 -3.45 5.63 27.34
N GLY A 92 -4.54 6.00 26.69
CA GLY A 92 -4.89 7.40 26.39
C GLY A 92 -4.04 8.05 25.30
N LEU A 93 -3.30 7.29 24.50
CA LEU A 93 -2.54 7.79 23.34
C LEU A 93 -3.42 8.00 22.10
N VAL A 94 -4.60 7.40 22.08
CA VAL A 94 -5.48 7.33 20.92
C VAL A 94 -6.82 7.99 21.22
N VAL A 95 -7.37 8.68 20.23
CA VAL A 95 -8.70 9.30 20.24
C VAL A 95 -9.44 8.98 18.95
N ILE A 96 -10.77 9.03 19.02
CA ILE A 96 -11.65 8.83 17.86
C ILE A 96 -12.37 10.14 17.57
N ASP A 97 -12.31 10.53 16.31
CA ASP A 97 -13.08 11.65 15.79
C ASP A 97 -14.55 11.26 15.62
N ARG A 98 -15.47 12.00 16.25
CA ARG A 98 -16.89 11.62 16.31
C ARG A 98 -17.63 11.78 14.97
N GLU A 99 -17.17 12.67 14.11
CA GLU A 99 -17.83 12.94 12.83
C GLU A 99 -17.35 11.98 11.75
N SER A 100 -16.05 11.73 11.70
CA SER A 100 -15.41 10.90 10.66
C SER A 100 -15.17 9.45 11.07
N ALA A 101 -15.35 9.11 12.35
CA ALA A 101 -14.97 7.83 12.94
C ALA A 101 -13.47 7.48 12.76
N ILE A 102 -12.62 8.46 12.48
CA ILE A 102 -11.18 8.26 12.30
C ILE A 102 -10.51 8.07 13.66
N ILE A 103 -9.74 7.00 13.79
CA ILE A 103 -8.90 6.72 14.96
C ILE A 103 -7.50 7.30 14.73
N ARG A 104 -7.00 8.09 15.69
CA ARG A 104 -5.72 8.80 15.56
C ARG A 104 -5.04 9.05 16.90
N LEU A 105 -3.77 9.41 16.86
CA LEU A 105 -3.04 9.84 18.05
C LEU A 105 -3.61 11.15 18.61
N VAL A 106 -3.57 11.31 19.93
CA VAL A 106 -4.14 12.48 20.62
C VAL A 106 -3.51 13.80 20.16
N HIS A 107 -2.21 13.79 19.86
CA HIS A 107 -1.46 14.98 19.52
C HIS A 107 -0.53 14.76 18.33
N TYR A 108 -0.44 15.74 17.43
CA TYR A 108 0.35 15.63 16.20
C TYR A 108 1.85 15.38 16.48
N THR A 109 2.42 15.96 17.55
CA THR A 109 3.84 15.74 17.93
C THR A 109 4.13 14.29 18.33
N MET A 110 3.09 13.51 18.64
CA MET A 110 3.23 12.08 18.91
C MET A 110 3.46 11.30 17.61
N GLN A 111 2.83 11.72 16.50
CA GLN A 111 3.10 11.16 15.18
C GLN A 111 4.58 11.33 14.81
N GLU A 112 5.12 12.55 14.97
CA GLU A 112 6.54 12.85 14.76
C GLU A 112 7.45 12.03 15.67
N TYR A 113 7.03 11.77 16.91
CA TYR A 113 7.76 10.91 17.84
C TYR A 113 7.81 9.46 17.34
N PHE A 114 6.67 8.87 16.96
CA PHE A 114 6.63 7.51 16.41
C PHE A 114 7.39 7.38 15.10
N GLU A 115 7.36 8.40 14.23
CA GLU A 115 8.15 8.44 13.01
C GLU A 115 9.65 8.42 13.30
N ARG A 116 10.13 9.15 14.32
CA ARG A 116 11.53 9.13 14.76
C ARG A 116 11.97 7.78 15.29
N ILE A 117 11.12 7.08 16.04
CA ILE A 117 11.47 5.79 16.67
C ILE A 117 11.03 4.56 15.88
N ARG A 118 10.42 4.77 14.71
CA ARG A 118 9.70 3.77 13.90
C ARG A 118 10.45 2.44 13.79
N GLY A 119 11.71 2.48 13.33
CA GLY A 119 12.53 1.28 13.12
C GLY A 119 12.95 0.54 14.40
N THR A 120 12.86 1.17 15.57
CA THR A 120 13.22 0.55 16.85
C THR A 120 12.01 0.11 17.66
N TRP A 121 10.88 0.80 17.52
CA TRP A 121 9.67 0.53 18.28
C TRP A 121 8.96 -0.74 17.81
N ASP A 122 8.71 -0.85 16.50
CA ASP A 122 8.08 -2.02 15.92
C ASP A 122 8.62 -2.29 14.51
N PRO A 123 9.79 -2.96 14.38
CA PRO A 123 10.35 -3.29 13.08
C PRO A 123 9.48 -4.27 12.27
N GLY A 124 8.57 -5.00 12.93
CA GLY A 124 7.66 -5.96 12.29
C GLY A 124 6.39 -5.33 11.72
N ALA A 125 6.13 -4.03 11.96
CA ALA A 125 4.87 -3.38 11.61
C ALA A 125 4.54 -3.46 10.11
N GLN A 126 5.51 -3.15 9.24
CA GLN A 126 5.30 -3.20 7.79
C GLN A 126 4.99 -4.63 7.31
N LEU A 127 5.67 -5.63 7.86
CA LEU A 127 5.41 -7.04 7.54
C LEU A 127 4.01 -7.45 7.98
N HIS A 128 3.62 -7.10 9.21
CA HIS A 128 2.30 -7.37 9.73
C HIS A 128 1.21 -6.74 8.86
N ILE A 129 1.31 -5.43 8.58
CA ILE A 129 0.34 -4.70 7.76
C ILE A 129 0.26 -5.25 6.34
N ALA A 130 1.40 -5.51 5.69
CA ALA A 130 1.42 -6.07 4.34
C ALA A 130 0.76 -7.46 4.29
N SER A 131 1.07 -8.31 5.28
CA SER A 131 0.49 -9.65 5.37
C SER A 131 -1.02 -9.57 5.62
N THR A 132 -1.47 -8.73 6.55
CA THR A 132 -2.91 -8.51 6.82
C THR A 132 -3.65 -8.05 5.58
N CYS A 133 -3.14 -7.07 4.83
CA CYS A 133 -3.78 -6.62 3.59
C CYS A 133 -3.86 -7.75 2.55
N LEU A 134 -2.77 -8.50 2.35
CA LEU A 134 -2.73 -9.59 1.38
C LEU A 134 -3.65 -10.76 1.75
N THR A 135 -3.68 -11.15 3.03
CA THR A 135 -4.58 -12.18 3.54
C THR A 135 -6.03 -11.76 3.36
N TYR A 136 -6.37 -10.53 3.76
CA TYR A 136 -7.72 -9.99 3.56
C TYR A 136 -8.14 -10.00 2.09
N LEU A 137 -7.28 -9.52 1.20
CA LEU A 137 -7.55 -9.52 -0.25
C LEU A 137 -7.66 -10.94 -0.84
N SER A 138 -7.20 -11.96 -0.12
CA SER A 138 -7.27 -13.37 -0.53
C SER A 138 -8.51 -14.11 -0.02
N PHE A 139 -9.41 -13.43 0.69
CA PHE A 139 -10.63 -14.04 1.21
C PHE A 139 -11.57 -14.56 0.11
N ASN A 140 -12.32 -15.61 0.42
CA ASN A 140 -13.20 -16.32 -0.52
C ASN A 140 -14.27 -15.42 -1.13
N ILE A 141 -14.76 -14.43 -0.38
CA ILE A 141 -15.77 -13.47 -0.85
C ILE A 141 -15.31 -12.70 -2.10
N PHE A 142 -13.99 -12.52 -2.29
CA PHE A 142 -13.41 -11.82 -3.43
C PHE A 142 -13.11 -12.73 -4.63
N LYS A 143 -13.18 -14.06 -4.47
CA LYS A 143 -13.03 -15.03 -5.58
C LYS A 143 -14.19 -14.98 -6.59
N THR A 144 -15.24 -14.21 -6.28
CA THR A 144 -16.29 -13.86 -7.25
C THR A 144 -15.79 -12.94 -8.37
N GLY A 145 -14.62 -12.31 -8.23
CA GLY A 145 -14.06 -11.36 -9.19
C GLY A 145 -14.68 -9.98 -9.09
N SER A 146 -14.43 -9.14 -10.09
CA SER A 146 -15.00 -7.79 -10.17
C SER A 146 -16.53 -7.76 -10.20
N CYS A 147 -17.13 -6.75 -9.58
CA CYS A 147 -18.56 -6.47 -9.61
C CYS A 147 -19.01 -5.98 -11.00
N SER A 148 -20.18 -6.45 -11.44
CA SER A 148 -20.73 -6.16 -12.77
C SER A 148 -21.55 -4.86 -12.88
N SER A 149 -21.81 -4.16 -11.76
CA SER A 149 -22.56 -2.91 -11.73
C SER A 149 -22.17 -2.06 -10.52
N ASP A 150 -22.50 -0.77 -10.58
CA ASP A 150 -22.23 0.20 -9.51
C ASP A 150 -22.92 -0.19 -8.19
N GLU A 151 -24.13 -0.77 -8.25
CA GLU A 151 -24.86 -1.20 -7.06
C GLU A 151 -24.14 -2.34 -6.35
N LYS A 152 -23.73 -3.39 -7.10
CA LYS A 152 -22.99 -4.53 -6.55
C LYS A 152 -21.64 -4.09 -5.99
N PHE A 153 -20.96 -3.20 -6.69
CA PHE A 153 -19.68 -2.64 -6.25
C PHE A 153 -19.83 -1.84 -4.96
N GLY A 154 -20.84 -0.96 -4.90
CA GLY A 154 -21.18 -0.19 -3.70
C GLY A 154 -21.53 -1.07 -2.50
N GLN A 155 -22.32 -2.14 -2.72
CA GLN A 155 -22.62 -3.12 -1.68
C GLN A 155 -21.36 -3.81 -1.16
N ARG A 156 -20.45 -4.22 -2.06
CA ARG A 156 -19.17 -4.83 -1.66
C ARG A 156 -18.35 -3.88 -0.79
N LEU A 157 -18.18 -2.62 -1.19
CA LEU A 157 -17.44 -1.62 -0.40
C LEU A 157 -18.10 -1.36 0.96
N GLN A 158 -19.43 -1.39 1.03
CA GLN A 158 -20.16 -1.23 2.29
C GLN A 158 -20.01 -2.44 3.22
N GLN A 159 -19.98 -3.66 2.70
CA GLN A 159 -19.84 -4.88 3.49
C GLN A 159 -18.39 -5.14 3.89
N SER A 160 -17.45 -4.86 2.99
CA SER A 160 -16.02 -5.11 3.16
C SER A 160 -15.30 -3.82 3.55
N LYS A 161 -15.44 -3.41 4.83
CA LYS A 161 -14.99 -2.09 5.32
C LYS A 161 -13.51 -1.80 5.03
N PHE A 162 -12.65 -2.82 5.09
CA PHE A 162 -11.20 -2.70 4.92
C PHE A 162 -10.72 -2.86 3.47
N LEU A 163 -11.60 -3.26 2.54
CA LEU A 163 -11.24 -3.59 1.16
C LEU A 163 -10.58 -2.43 0.42
N GLU A 164 -11.11 -1.22 0.57
CA GLU A 164 -10.57 -0.06 -0.15
C GLU A 164 -9.13 0.26 0.27
N TYR A 165 -8.86 0.24 1.58
CA TYR A 165 -7.51 0.45 2.08
C TYR A 165 -6.57 -0.67 1.62
N ALA A 166 -6.98 -1.92 1.82
CA ALA A 166 -6.16 -3.08 1.48
C ALA A 166 -5.79 -3.07 -0.02
N ALA A 167 -6.77 -2.93 -0.91
CA ALA A 167 -6.55 -2.96 -2.36
C ALA A 167 -5.65 -1.82 -2.86
N LYS A 168 -5.76 -0.63 -2.25
CA LYS A 168 -4.99 0.55 -2.65
C LYS A 168 -3.56 0.57 -2.12
N HIS A 169 -3.32 0.01 -0.93
CA HIS A 169 -2.05 0.23 -0.21
C HIS A 169 -1.25 -1.03 0.13
N TRP A 170 -1.77 -2.24 -0.10
CA TRP A 170 -1.04 -3.49 0.21
C TRP A 170 0.37 -3.51 -0.41
N GLY A 171 0.49 -3.09 -1.68
CA GLY A 171 1.74 -3.11 -2.41
C GLY A 171 2.75 -2.11 -1.85
N GLU A 172 2.30 -0.92 -1.45
CA GLU A 172 3.15 0.09 -0.81
C GLU A 172 3.74 -0.38 0.53
N HIS A 173 3.03 -1.24 1.26
CA HIS A 173 3.55 -1.89 2.47
C HIS A 173 4.50 -3.03 2.09
N ALA A 174 4.11 -3.85 1.13
CA ALA A 174 4.87 -5.01 0.67
C ALA A 174 6.26 -4.64 0.12
N VAL A 175 6.43 -3.48 -0.55
CA VAL A 175 7.71 -3.06 -1.17
C VAL A 175 8.92 -3.19 -0.22
N THR A 176 8.75 -2.88 1.06
CA THR A 176 9.85 -2.89 2.05
C THR A 176 10.13 -4.28 2.64
N VAL A 177 9.20 -5.23 2.45
CA VAL A 177 9.21 -6.56 3.11
C VAL A 177 8.98 -7.70 2.12
N GLN A 178 9.16 -7.46 0.81
CA GLN A 178 8.78 -8.38 -0.27
C GLN A 178 9.35 -9.79 -0.09
N GLY A 179 10.59 -9.92 0.40
CA GLY A 179 11.20 -11.23 0.64
C GLY A 179 10.43 -12.10 1.63
N HIS A 180 9.74 -11.49 2.60
CA HIS A 180 8.95 -12.20 3.61
C HIS A 180 7.51 -12.48 3.12
N VAL A 181 6.90 -11.55 2.39
CA VAL A 181 5.51 -11.70 1.90
C VAL A 181 5.41 -12.36 0.52
N CYS A 182 6.53 -12.78 -0.07
CA CYS A 182 6.58 -13.22 -1.47
C CYS A 182 5.61 -14.36 -1.76
N ALA A 183 5.56 -15.39 -0.92
CA ALA A 183 4.68 -16.54 -1.14
C ALA A 183 3.19 -16.13 -1.11
N LEU A 184 2.80 -15.33 -0.12
CA LEU A 184 1.43 -14.83 0.04
C LEU A 184 1.04 -13.92 -1.13
N ALA A 185 1.92 -12.99 -1.51
CA ALA A 185 1.70 -12.10 -2.65
C ALA A 185 1.60 -12.87 -3.97
N CYS A 186 2.48 -13.85 -4.22
CA CYS A 186 2.42 -14.69 -5.42
C CYS A 186 1.11 -15.50 -5.48
N SER A 187 0.64 -16.02 -4.34
CA SER A 187 -0.64 -16.73 -4.27
C SER A 187 -1.82 -15.82 -4.65
N PHE A 188 -1.89 -14.63 -4.05
CA PHE A 188 -2.90 -13.62 -4.37
C PHE A 188 -2.85 -13.19 -5.84
N LEU A 189 -1.67 -12.85 -6.34
CA LEU A 189 -1.48 -12.31 -7.70
C LEU A 189 -1.67 -13.37 -8.80
N SER A 190 -1.60 -14.66 -8.48
CA SER A 190 -1.85 -15.75 -9.43
C SER A 190 -3.34 -16.05 -9.62
N ASP A 191 -4.21 -15.63 -8.69
CA ASP A 191 -5.66 -15.80 -8.80
C ASP A 191 -6.30 -14.63 -9.56
N ILE A 192 -6.76 -14.91 -10.79
CA ILE A 192 -7.36 -13.91 -11.68
C ILE A 192 -8.63 -13.26 -11.10
N LYS A 193 -9.37 -13.95 -10.23
CA LYS A 193 -10.59 -13.40 -9.61
C LYS A 193 -10.23 -12.45 -8.48
N LEU A 194 -9.27 -12.83 -7.63
CA LEU A 194 -8.79 -11.95 -6.57
C LEU A 194 -8.15 -10.68 -7.16
N VAL A 195 -7.29 -10.84 -8.18
CA VAL A 195 -6.68 -9.72 -8.90
C VAL A 195 -7.73 -8.81 -9.54
N SER A 196 -8.74 -9.35 -10.22
CA SER A 196 -9.78 -8.51 -10.85
C SER A 196 -10.64 -7.78 -9.82
N SER A 197 -10.96 -8.40 -8.68
CA SER A 197 -11.67 -7.74 -7.56
C SER A 197 -10.86 -6.58 -6.98
N ALA A 198 -9.58 -6.82 -6.65
CA ALA A 198 -8.70 -5.78 -6.11
C ALA A 198 -8.42 -4.66 -7.11
N THR A 199 -8.22 -5.00 -8.39
CA THR A 199 -7.95 -4.03 -9.45
C THR A 199 -9.13 -3.08 -9.66
N GLN A 200 -10.38 -3.59 -9.63
CA GLN A 200 -11.56 -2.73 -9.72
C GLN A 200 -11.57 -1.68 -8.58
N VAL A 201 -11.26 -2.08 -7.36
CA VAL A 201 -11.21 -1.16 -6.20
C VAL A 201 -10.05 -0.17 -6.31
N LEU A 202 -8.91 -0.63 -6.80
CA LEU A 202 -7.70 0.18 -6.98
C LEU A 202 -7.89 1.28 -8.03
N LEU A 203 -8.54 0.95 -9.15
CA LEU A 203 -8.54 1.79 -10.36
C LEU A 203 -9.88 2.45 -10.65
N ALA A 204 -10.99 2.02 -10.06
CA ALA A 204 -12.28 2.69 -10.27
C ALA A 204 -12.19 4.16 -9.82
N PRO A 205 -12.77 5.10 -10.60
CA PRO A 205 -12.80 6.51 -10.25
C PRO A 205 -13.43 6.74 -8.88
N THR A 206 -12.91 7.72 -8.15
CA THR A 206 -13.50 8.15 -6.87
C THR A 206 -14.81 8.92 -7.08
N TYR A 207 -15.00 9.54 -8.24
CA TYR A 207 -16.21 10.29 -8.59
C TYR A 207 -17.30 9.32 -9.08
N LYS A 208 -18.42 9.31 -8.35
CA LYS A 208 -19.54 8.39 -8.61
C LYS A 208 -20.50 8.97 -9.64
N TYR A 209 -20.24 8.70 -10.91
CA TYR A 209 -21.19 8.91 -12.00
C TYR A 209 -21.69 7.54 -12.51
N ARG A 210 -22.62 7.50 -13.47
CA ARG A 210 -23.19 6.23 -13.96
C ARG A 210 -22.09 5.34 -14.58
N ASP A 211 -22.06 4.08 -14.16
CA ASP A 211 -21.14 3.03 -14.60
C ASP A 211 -19.67 3.26 -14.24
N TYR A 212 -19.39 4.17 -13.28
CA TYR A 212 -18.01 4.50 -12.87
C TYR A 212 -17.23 3.26 -12.42
N SER A 213 -17.88 2.30 -11.74
CA SER A 213 -17.20 1.09 -11.26
C SER A 213 -16.72 0.16 -12.38
N GLN A 214 -17.12 0.43 -13.62
CA GLN A 214 -16.76 -0.33 -14.80
C GLN A 214 -15.65 0.33 -15.63
N GLU A 215 -15.31 1.59 -15.32
CA GLU A 215 -14.25 2.35 -15.98
C GLU A 215 -12.87 2.02 -15.37
N TYR A 216 -12.39 0.80 -15.62
CA TYR A 216 -11.06 0.36 -15.19
C TYR A 216 -10.52 -0.74 -16.12
N THR A 217 -9.23 -1.07 -15.97
CA THR A 217 -8.60 -2.10 -16.80
C THR A 217 -8.99 -3.52 -16.37
N LYS A 218 -9.79 -4.23 -17.17
CA LYS A 218 -10.28 -5.58 -16.83
C LYS A 218 -9.26 -6.70 -17.10
N ASP A 219 -8.33 -6.46 -18.02
CA ASP A 219 -7.32 -7.44 -18.43
C ASP A 219 -6.01 -7.37 -17.62
N SER A 220 -5.99 -6.55 -16.57
CA SER A 220 -4.85 -6.43 -15.65
C SER A 220 -4.55 -7.77 -14.98
N THR A 221 -3.33 -8.26 -15.17
CA THR A 221 -2.84 -9.50 -14.53
C THR A 221 -2.13 -9.20 -13.21
N GLY A 222 -1.83 -10.24 -12.42
CA GLY A 222 -1.00 -10.08 -11.22
C GLY A 222 0.36 -9.42 -11.49
N LEU A 223 0.96 -9.68 -12.66
CA LEU A 223 2.21 -9.01 -13.08
C LEU A 223 2.02 -7.50 -13.24
N HIS A 224 0.88 -7.03 -13.76
CA HIS A 224 0.60 -5.60 -13.89
C HIS A 224 0.52 -4.93 -12.52
N LEU A 225 -0.13 -5.58 -11.54
CA LEU A 225 -0.16 -5.06 -10.15
C LEU A 225 1.23 -5.10 -9.51
N ALA A 226 2.00 -6.17 -9.70
CA ALA A 226 3.37 -6.26 -9.18
C ALA A 226 4.24 -5.11 -9.70
N VAL A 227 4.16 -4.81 -11.00
CA VAL A 227 4.87 -3.69 -11.60
C VAL A 227 4.34 -2.34 -11.11
N ARG A 228 3.02 -2.15 -11.05
CA ARG A 228 2.40 -0.89 -10.60
C ARG A 228 2.87 -0.48 -9.20
N PHE A 229 3.09 -1.45 -8.32
CA PHE A 229 3.62 -1.22 -6.97
C PHE A 229 5.15 -1.29 -6.88
N GLY A 230 5.89 -1.56 -7.96
CA GLY A 230 7.35 -1.65 -7.93
C GLY A 230 7.89 -2.90 -7.20
N LEU A 231 7.15 -4.00 -7.22
CA LEU A 231 7.46 -5.22 -6.46
C LEU A 231 8.48 -6.11 -7.18
N LEU A 232 9.73 -5.67 -7.23
CA LEU A 232 10.84 -6.34 -7.93
C LEU A 232 10.97 -7.85 -7.61
N ILE A 233 11.03 -8.22 -6.32
CA ILE A 233 11.28 -9.61 -5.91
C ILE A 233 10.09 -10.50 -6.31
N ILE A 234 8.87 -10.02 -6.07
CA ILE A 234 7.66 -10.77 -6.39
C ILE A 234 7.51 -10.91 -7.91
N LEU A 235 7.77 -9.84 -8.66
CA LEU A 235 7.74 -9.86 -10.12
C LEU A 235 8.74 -10.88 -10.68
N GLU A 236 9.98 -10.89 -10.18
CA GLU A 236 10.98 -11.85 -10.64
C GLU A 236 10.56 -13.31 -10.37
N ASN A 237 9.94 -13.58 -9.21
CA ASN A 237 9.44 -14.92 -8.88
C ASN A 237 8.23 -15.34 -9.75
N MET A 238 7.40 -14.39 -10.17
CA MET A 238 6.20 -14.67 -10.96
C MET A 238 6.46 -14.77 -12.47
N LEU A 239 7.55 -14.18 -12.98
CA LEU A 239 7.86 -14.22 -14.41
C LEU A 239 8.17 -15.66 -14.87
N PRO A 240 7.58 -16.14 -15.98
CA PRO A 240 7.83 -17.49 -16.48
C PRO A 240 9.32 -17.78 -16.73
N SER A 241 9.75 -19.01 -16.46
CA SER A 241 11.13 -19.46 -16.72
C SER A 241 11.40 -19.69 -18.21
N GLN A 242 10.38 -20.13 -18.96
CA GLN A 242 10.44 -20.43 -20.39
C GLN A 242 10.44 -19.16 -21.25
N GLY A 243 11.19 -19.17 -22.35
CA GLY A 243 11.40 -17.98 -23.20
C GLY A 243 10.12 -17.49 -23.89
N GLU A 244 9.32 -18.39 -24.47
CA GLU A 244 8.11 -18.02 -25.21
C GLU A 244 7.00 -17.49 -24.28
N GLU A 245 6.70 -18.22 -23.19
CA GLU A 245 5.72 -17.78 -22.19
C GLU A 245 6.11 -16.45 -21.54
N ARG A 246 7.42 -16.26 -21.28
CA ARG A 246 7.93 -14.99 -20.77
C ARG A 246 7.74 -13.86 -21.78
N ALA A 247 8.08 -14.07 -23.04
CA ALA A 247 7.89 -13.05 -24.08
C ALA A 247 6.41 -12.64 -24.19
N ILE A 248 5.49 -13.62 -24.19
CA ILE A 248 4.05 -13.36 -24.17
C ILE A 248 3.64 -12.55 -22.94
N ALA A 249 4.16 -12.89 -21.75
CA ALA A 249 3.83 -12.20 -20.51
C ALA A 249 4.35 -10.76 -20.47
N LEU A 250 5.55 -10.50 -21.00
CA LEU A 250 6.17 -9.17 -21.05
C LEU A 250 5.39 -8.21 -21.97
N GLU A 251 4.92 -8.71 -23.11
CA GLU A 251 4.23 -7.92 -24.14
C GLU A 251 2.71 -7.91 -24.00
N LYS A 252 2.17 -8.64 -23.02
CA LYS A 252 0.73 -8.61 -22.73
C LYS A 252 0.33 -7.20 -22.31
N LYS A 253 -0.61 -6.62 -23.06
CA LYS A 253 -1.18 -5.31 -22.78
C LYS A 253 -2.40 -5.43 -21.89
N GLY A 254 -2.53 -4.50 -20.95
CA GLY A 254 -3.81 -4.20 -20.31
C GLY A 254 -4.80 -3.60 -21.32
N SER A 255 -6.05 -3.40 -20.90
CA SER A 255 -7.06 -2.77 -21.77
C SER A 255 -6.82 -1.27 -22.00
N ASP A 256 -5.95 -0.64 -21.21
CA ASP A 256 -5.39 0.70 -21.47
C ASP A 256 -4.26 0.68 -22.50
N GLY A 257 -3.90 -0.49 -23.02
CA GLY A 257 -2.82 -0.67 -23.99
C GLY A 257 -1.42 -0.67 -23.37
N LYS A 258 -1.26 -0.53 -22.06
CA LYS A 258 0.05 -0.50 -21.40
C LYS A 258 0.62 -1.91 -21.26
N THR A 259 1.89 -2.10 -21.62
CA THR A 259 2.66 -3.31 -21.25
C THR A 259 3.27 -3.14 -19.85
N LEU A 260 3.90 -4.19 -19.34
CA LEU A 260 4.65 -4.11 -18.08
C LEU A 260 5.74 -3.02 -18.12
N LEU A 261 6.44 -2.86 -19.25
CA LEU A 261 7.49 -1.84 -19.37
C LEU A 261 6.94 -0.41 -19.32
N HIS A 262 5.75 -0.18 -19.89
CA HIS A 262 5.08 1.13 -19.80
C HIS A 262 4.78 1.50 -18.34
N LEU A 263 4.23 0.56 -17.57
CA LEU A 263 3.93 0.79 -16.15
C LEU A 263 5.20 0.98 -15.32
N ALA A 264 6.26 0.21 -15.61
CA ALA A 264 7.53 0.36 -14.91
C ALA A 264 8.22 1.70 -15.20
N ALA A 265 8.01 2.24 -16.41
CA ALA A 265 8.57 3.51 -16.83
C ALA A 265 8.02 4.72 -16.05
N GLU A 266 6.90 4.58 -15.34
CA GLU A 266 6.32 5.59 -14.44
C GLU A 266 7.07 5.72 -13.08
N GLY A 267 8.34 5.32 -13.03
CA GLY A 267 9.24 5.59 -11.90
C GLY A 267 9.82 4.37 -11.19
N HIS A 268 9.54 3.15 -11.66
CA HIS A 268 10.04 1.91 -11.07
C HIS A 268 11.33 1.43 -11.74
N GLU A 269 12.42 2.16 -11.55
CA GLU A 269 13.71 1.95 -12.24
C GLU A 269 14.22 0.50 -12.19
N ALA A 270 14.26 -0.10 -11.00
CA ALA A 270 14.75 -1.47 -10.84
C ALA A 270 13.87 -2.50 -11.56
N VAL A 271 12.55 -2.26 -11.59
CA VAL A 271 11.60 -3.10 -12.31
C VAL A 271 11.74 -2.90 -13.82
N ALA A 272 11.89 -1.67 -14.30
CA ALA A 272 12.13 -1.38 -15.71
C ALA A 272 13.40 -2.08 -16.21
N LYS A 273 14.49 -2.00 -15.43
CA LYS A 273 15.73 -2.72 -15.71
C LYS A 273 15.54 -4.23 -15.78
N LEU A 274 14.86 -4.81 -14.80
CA LEU A 274 14.53 -6.25 -14.81
C LEU A 274 13.77 -6.63 -16.09
N LEU A 275 12.71 -5.90 -16.43
CA LEU A 275 11.89 -6.20 -17.61
C LEU A 275 12.69 -6.13 -18.92
N VAL A 276 13.52 -5.10 -19.10
CA VAL A 276 14.38 -4.97 -20.28
C VAL A 276 15.43 -6.08 -20.32
N ASP A 277 16.07 -6.41 -19.20
CA ASP A 277 17.05 -7.50 -19.14
C ASP A 277 16.40 -8.89 -19.36
N LYS A 278 15.09 -9.01 -19.11
CA LYS A 278 14.28 -10.20 -19.42
C LYS A 278 13.75 -10.23 -20.85
N GLY A 279 14.01 -9.20 -21.65
CA GLY A 279 13.71 -9.15 -23.08
C GLY A 279 12.42 -8.43 -23.46
N ALA A 280 11.90 -7.53 -22.61
CA ALA A 280 10.76 -6.69 -22.98
C ALA A 280 11.12 -5.78 -24.17
N ASP A 281 10.18 -5.61 -25.10
CA ASP A 281 10.37 -4.73 -26.25
C ASP A 281 10.38 -3.27 -25.80
N VAL A 282 11.56 -2.65 -25.87
CA VAL A 282 11.80 -1.26 -25.48
C VAL A 282 11.01 -0.26 -26.34
N ASN A 283 10.58 -0.68 -27.53
CA ASN A 283 9.86 0.15 -28.50
C ASN A 283 8.38 -0.23 -28.63
N ALA A 284 7.88 -1.13 -27.75
CA ALA A 284 6.48 -1.50 -27.73
C ALA A 284 5.60 -0.25 -27.66
N GLN A 285 4.63 -0.17 -28.57
CA GLN A 285 3.68 0.95 -28.62
C GLN A 285 2.41 0.63 -27.84
N GLY A 286 1.93 1.57 -27.04
CA GLY A 286 0.68 1.47 -26.29
C GLY A 286 0.59 2.44 -25.12
N GLY A 287 -0.55 2.40 -24.43
CA GLY A 287 -0.82 3.32 -23.33
C GLY A 287 -1.07 4.76 -23.78
N GLU A 288 -1.42 5.59 -22.81
CA GLU A 288 -1.67 7.03 -22.99
C GLU A 288 -0.46 7.78 -23.56
N TYR A 289 0.75 7.40 -23.16
CA TYR A 289 2.01 8.03 -23.59
C TYR A 289 2.55 7.47 -24.91
N GLY A 290 1.88 6.48 -25.51
CA GLY A 290 2.31 5.84 -26.75
C GLY A 290 3.51 4.89 -26.63
N ASN A 291 4.52 5.19 -25.81
CA ASN A 291 5.64 4.27 -25.53
C ASN A 291 6.27 4.49 -24.14
N ALA A 292 7.09 3.55 -23.70
CA ALA A 292 7.74 3.58 -22.38
C ALA A 292 8.75 4.74 -22.23
N LEU A 293 9.46 5.13 -23.29
CA LEU A 293 10.41 6.24 -23.26
C LEU A 293 9.69 7.59 -23.01
N TYR A 294 8.54 7.79 -23.65
CA TYR A 294 7.74 8.99 -23.48
C TYR A 294 7.10 9.03 -22.09
N ALA A 295 6.61 7.90 -21.57
CA ALA A 295 6.13 7.80 -20.19
C ALA A 295 7.22 8.19 -19.17
N ALA A 296 8.43 7.64 -19.31
CA ALA A 296 9.57 7.97 -18.45
C ALA A 296 9.97 9.45 -18.55
N SER A 297 9.94 10.01 -19.76
CA SER A 297 10.29 11.42 -20.01
C SER A 297 9.25 12.37 -19.43
N ALA A 298 7.96 12.09 -19.61
CA ALA A 298 6.86 12.88 -19.05
C ALA A 298 6.87 12.87 -17.51
N GLY A 299 7.23 11.74 -16.89
CA GLY A 299 7.41 11.62 -15.45
C GLY A 299 8.73 12.19 -14.91
N GLY A 300 9.67 12.60 -15.77
CA GLY A 300 10.99 13.10 -15.36
C GLY A 300 11.92 12.02 -14.80
N HIS A 301 11.70 10.75 -15.15
CA HIS A 301 12.48 9.61 -14.65
C HIS A 301 13.78 9.43 -15.43
N GLU A 302 14.74 10.32 -15.21
CA GLU A 302 16.01 10.41 -15.98
C GLU A 302 16.77 9.08 -16.08
N ALA A 303 16.84 8.31 -14.99
CA ALA A 303 17.54 7.03 -14.98
C ALA A 303 16.87 5.99 -15.90
N ILE A 304 15.53 5.99 -15.96
CA ILE A 304 14.77 5.12 -16.85
C ILE A 304 14.94 5.59 -18.31
N VAL A 305 14.90 6.90 -18.56
CA VAL A 305 15.16 7.46 -19.90
C VAL A 305 16.53 7.01 -20.42
N LYS A 306 17.58 7.14 -19.60
CA LYS A 306 18.93 6.69 -19.96
C LYS A 306 18.96 5.19 -20.26
N LEU A 307 18.38 4.37 -19.38
CA LEU A 307 18.29 2.93 -19.56
C LEU A 307 17.62 2.57 -20.89
N LEU A 308 16.48 3.19 -21.22
CA LEU A 308 15.73 2.89 -22.44
C LEU A 308 16.50 3.31 -23.69
N VAL A 309 17.11 4.51 -23.70
CA VAL A 309 17.94 4.99 -24.81
C VAL A 309 19.17 4.10 -25.02
N GLU A 310 19.87 3.72 -23.95
CA GLU A 310 21.00 2.78 -24.02
C GLU A 310 20.62 1.41 -24.58
N LYS A 311 19.36 1.01 -24.37
CA LYS A 311 18.80 -0.27 -24.83
C LYS A 311 18.11 -0.16 -26.20
N GLY A 312 18.27 0.97 -26.90
CA GLY A 312 17.83 1.14 -28.28
C GLY A 312 16.39 1.63 -28.43
N ALA A 313 15.84 2.32 -27.44
CA ALA A 313 14.56 3.01 -27.60
C ALA A 313 14.67 4.08 -28.70
N ASP A 314 13.71 4.10 -29.62
CA ASP A 314 13.63 5.07 -30.70
C ASP A 314 13.17 6.42 -30.15
N VAL A 315 14.12 7.34 -30.02
CA VAL A 315 13.89 8.72 -29.55
C VAL A 315 12.99 9.54 -30.48
N ASN A 316 12.82 9.09 -31.73
CA ASN A 316 11.94 9.73 -32.72
C ASN A 316 10.62 8.98 -32.91
N ALA A 317 10.37 7.92 -32.14
CA ALA A 317 9.11 7.21 -32.19
C ALA A 317 7.96 8.19 -31.91
N GLN A 318 7.03 8.28 -32.85
CA GLN A 318 5.82 9.05 -32.66
C GLN A 318 4.93 8.30 -31.66
N GLY A 319 5.02 8.66 -30.38
CA GLY A 319 4.10 8.22 -29.35
C GLY A 319 2.98 9.24 -29.17
N GLY A 320 1.72 8.78 -29.25
CA GLY A 320 0.50 9.46 -28.77
C GLY A 320 0.16 10.80 -29.41
#